data_AF-A0A2M7VG71-F1
#
_entry.id   AF-A0A2M7VG71-F1
#
_cell.length_a   1.000
_cell.length_b   1.000
_cell.length_c   1.000
_cell.angle_alpha   90.00
_cell.angle_beta   90.00
_cell.angle_gamma   90.00
#
_symmetry.space_group_name_H-M   'P 1'
#
loop_
_entity.id
_entity.type
_entity.pdbx_description
1 polymer ?
#
loop_
_entity_poly.entity_id
_entity_poly.type
_entity_poly.pdbx_seq_one_letter_code
_entity_poly.pdbx_strand_id
1 'polypeptide(L)'
;MHFQITKNNYPWPTVLRRLGYYPLNNAYVKRLGADYYPRFHIYAQSEDDNGVSLTLHLDQRKGRHEGIKAHAADDDSSVVQEEVQRIQQAFSKIL
;
A
#
# COMPACT_ATOMS: atom_id res chain seq x y z
N MET A 1 2.28 5.09 -5.88
CA MET A 1 3.46 4.30 -6.31
C MET A 1 3.15 2.83 -6.60
N HIS A 2 3.57 2.32 -7.75
CA HIS A 2 3.49 0.89 -8.11
C HIS A 2 4.77 0.15 -7.69
N PHE A 3 4.65 -1.07 -7.15
CA PHE A 3 5.78 -1.91 -6.77
C PHE A 3 5.40 -3.38 -6.80
N GLN A 4 6.41 -4.24 -6.91
CA GLN A 4 6.24 -5.69 -6.87
C GLN A 4 6.87 -6.26 -5.59
N ILE A 5 6.26 -7.34 -5.10
CA ILE A 5 6.84 -8.18 -4.07
C ILE A 5 6.91 -9.60 -4.60
N THR A 6 8.10 -10.19 -4.50
CA THR A 6 8.33 -11.57 -4.90
C THR A 6 7.65 -12.51 -3.92
N LYS A 7 7.13 -13.62 -4.42
CA LYS A 7 6.57 -14.69 -3.61
C LYS A 7 7.60 -15.16 -2.59
N ASN A 8 7.17 -15.32 -1.35
CA ASN A 8 7.96 -15.90 -0.27
C ASN A 8 7.13 -16.96 0.48
N ASN A 9 7.70 -17.58 1.52
CA ASN A 9 7.02 -18.62 2.28
C ASN A 9 5.82 -18.12 3.10
N TYR A 10 5.56 -16.81 3.12
CA TYR A 10 4.47 -16.19 3.84
C TYR A 10 3.48 -15.57 2.85
N PRO A 11 2.16 -15.82 2.99
CA PRO A 11 1.19 -15.14 2.16
C PRO A 11 1.33 -13.62 2.31
N TRP A 12 1.43 -12.89 1.20
CA TRP A 12 1.60 -11.45 1.22
C TRP A 12 0.56 -10.69 2.07
N PRO A 13 -0.72 -11.11 2.18
CA PRO A 13 -1.66 -10.45 3.08
C PRO A 13 -1.25 -10.56 4.55
N THR A 14 -0.58 -11.67 4.92
CA THR A 14 -0.08 -11.91 6.28
C THR A 14 1.03 -10.92 6.63
N VAL A 15 1.94 -10.67 5.69
CA VAL A 15 3.02 -9.69 5.87
C VAL A 15 2.42 -8.29 6.02
N LEU A 16 1.48 -7.90 5.15
CA LEU A 16 0.79 -6.60 5.27
C LEU A 16 0.10 -6.43 6.63
N ARG A 17 -0.57 -7.48 7.12
CA ARG A 17 -1.18 -7.47 8.47
C ARG A 17 -0.15 -7.22 9.57
N ARG A 18 1.01 -7.86 9.51
CA ARG A 18 2.11 -7.62 10.47
C ARG A 18 2.64 -6.19 10.39
N LEU A 19 2.55 -5.56 9.23
CA LEU A 19 2.95 -4.17 9.00
C LEU A 19 1.88 -3.13 9.40
N GLY A 20 0.75 -3.57 9.98
CA GLY A 20 -0.33 -2.72 10.46
C GLY A 20 -1.41 -2.40 9.42
N TYR A 21 -1.37 -3.06 8.26
CA TYR A 21 -2.43 -2.94 7.26
C TYR A 21 -3.60 -3.88 7.59
N TYR A 22 -4.81 -3.40 7.38
CA TYR A 22 -6.02 -4.21 7.54
C TYR A 22 -6.88 -4.14 6.26
N PRO A 23 -7.62 -5.22 5.93
CA PRO A 23 -8.49 -5.23 4.78
C PRO A 23 -9.62 -4.22 4.95
N LEU A 24 -9.88 -3.43 3.91
CA LEU A 24 -11.01 -2.51 3.81
C LEU A 24 -11.51 -2.51 2.37
N ASN A 25 -12.69 -3.11 2.14
CA ASN A 25 -13.23 -3.36 0.81
C ASN A 25 -12.24 -4.16 -0.06
N ASN A 26 -11.89 -3.65 -1.25
CA ASN A 26 -11.01 -4.31 -2.22
C ASN A 26 -9.53 -3.92 -2.04
N ALA A 27 -9.13 -3.56 -0.83
CA ALA A 27 -7.81 -3.02 -0.57
C ALA A 27 -7.33 -3.21 0.87
N TYR A 28 -6.09 -2.84 1.13
CA TYR A 28 -5.46 -2.87 2.44
C TYR A 28 -5.11 -1.46 2.88
N VAL A 29 -5.50 -1.07 4.10
CA VAL A 29 -5.28 0.29 4.58
C VAL A 29 -4.52 0.31 5.90
N LYS A 30 -3.73 1.36 6.10
CA LYS A 30 -3.03 1.65 7.37
C LYS A 30 -3.21 3.12 7.69
N ARG A 31 -3.88 3.43 8.81
CA ARG A 31 -4.04 4.82 9.28
C ARG A 31 -2.73 5.32 9.90
N LEU A 32 -2.44 6.60 9.69
CA LEU A 32 -1.24 7.26 10.24
C LEU A 32 -1.54 8.10 11.49
N GLY A 33 -2.82 8.27 11.84
CA GLY A 33 -3.28 8.97 13.03
C GLY A 33 -4.58 8.40 13.58
N ALA A 34 -5.15 9.07 14.58
CA ALA A 34 -6.42 8.68 15.20
C ALA A 34 -7.62 8.93 14.26
N ASP A 35 -7.50 9.93 13.39
CA ASP A 35 -8.53 10.31 12.42
C ASP A 35 -8.61 9.33 11.23
N TYR A 36 -9.60 9.56 10.36
CA TYR A 36 -9.82 8.72 9.18
C TYR A 36 -8.72 8.89 8.11
N TYR A 37 -8.09 10.08 8.05
CA TYR A 37 -6.97 10.43 7.20
C TYR A 37 -5.85 11.06 8.06
N PRO A 38 -4.58 11.02 7.64
CA PRO A 38 -4.08 10.36 6.44
C PRO A 38 -3.97 8.84 6.61
N ARG A 39 -4.11 8.11 5.50
CA ARG A 39 -3.97 6.65 5.48
C ARG A 39 -3.26 6.18 4.22
N PHE A 40 -2.44 5.15 4.37
CA PHE A 40 -1.95 4.37 3.25
C PHE A 40 -3.04 3.45 2.72
N HIS A 41 -3.04 3.27 1.40
CA HIS A 41 -3.99 2.45 0.67
C HIS A 41 -3.25 1.58 -0.33
N ILE A 42 -3.29 0.27 -0.15
CA ILE A 42 -2.66 -0.72 -1.03
C ILE A 42 -3.73 -1.46 -1.82
N TYR A 43 -3.62 -1.40 -3.14
CA TYR A 43 -4.41 -2.19 -4.08
C TYR A 43 -3.56 -3.29 -4.69
N ALA A 44 -4.05 -4.53 -4.63
CA ALA A 44 -3.47 -5.62 -5.41
C ALA A 44 -3.96 -5.54 -6.86
N GLN A 45 -3.02 -5.46 -7.80
CA GLN A 45 -3.31 -5.32 -9.24
C GLN A 45 -3.36 -6.68 -9.92
N SER A 46 -2.38 -7.54 -9.63
CA SER A 46 -2.26 -8.88 -10.17
C SER A 46 -1.43 -9.75 -9.24
N GLU A 47 -1.74 -11.04 -9.18
CA GLU A 47 -0.97 -12.06 -8.46
C GLU A 47 -0.68 -13.20 -9.43
N ASP A 48 0.58 -13.65 -9.45
CA ASP A 48 1.06 -14.75 -10.28
C ASP A 48 2.02 -15.65 -9.48
N ASP A 49 2.63 -16.63 -10.14
CA ASP A 49 3.54 -17.58 -9.49
C ASP A 49 4.81 -16.92 -8.95
N ASN A 50 5.19 -15.75 -9.46
CA ASN A 50 6.40 -15.02 -9.07
C ASN A 50 6.14 -14.01 -7.95
N GLY A 51 4.89 -13.59 -7.72
CA GLY A 51 4.56 -12.68 -6.65
C GLY A 51 3.26 -11.91 -6.86
N VAL A 52 3.18 -10.74 -6.25
CA VAL A 52 2.02 -9.84 -6.40
C VAL A 52 2.48 -8.43 -6.73
N SER A 53 1.73 -7.81 -7.63
CA SER A 53 1.87 -6.43 -8.03
C SER A 53 0.93 -5.56 -7.20
N LEU A 54 1.49 -4.53 -6.55
CA LEU A 54 0.80 -3.68 -5.61
C LEU A 54 0.92 -2.21 -6.01
N THR A 55 -0.13 -1.44 -5.71
CA THR A 55 -0.11 0.02 -5.83
C THR A 55 -0.41 0.65 -4.47
N LEU A 56 0.52 1.46 -3.95
CA LEU A 56 0.39 2.20 -2.70
C LEU A 56 0.05 3.66 -2.97
N HIS A 57 -1.04 4.15 -2.37
CA HIS A 57 -1.43 5.57 -2.35
C HIS A 57 -1.40 6.10 -0.91
N LEU A 58 -1.17 7.40 -0.76
CA LEU A 58 -1.35 8.12 0.50
C LEU A 58 -2.58 9.03 0.39
N ASP A 59 -3.69 8.62 1.00
CA ASP A 59 -4.88 9.46 1.08
C ASP A 59 -4.70 10.50 2.18
N GLN A 60 -4.61 11.80 1.85
CA GLN A 60 -4.46 12.87 2.85
C GLN A 60 -5.76 13.47 3.36
N ARG A 61 -6.85 13.38 2.58
CA ARG A 61 -8.16 13.96 2.91
C ARG A 61 -9.28 13.19 2.21
N LYS A 62 -10.52 13.40 2.65
CA LYS A 62 -11.71 12.85 1.96
C LYS A 62 -11.82 13.48 0.58
N GLY A 63 -11.27 12.82 -0.43
CA GLY A 63 -11.40 13.24 -1.82
C GLY A 63 -12.86 13.17 -2.25
N ARG A 64 -13.48 14.33 -2.51
CA ARG A 64 -14.73 14.40 -3.27
C ARG A 64 -14.31 14.30 -4.74
N HIS A 65 -14.20 13.09 -5.28
CA HIS A 65 -13.83 12.89 -6.70
C HIS A 65 -15.08 12.68 -7.54
N GLU A 66 -15.81 13.76 -7.81
CA GLU A 66 -16.63 13.86 -9.02
C GLU A 66 -15.71 14.26 -10.18
N GLY A 67 -15.39 13.31 -11.06
CA GLY A 67 -15.10 13.59 -12.48
C GLY A 67 -13.74 14.18 -12.90
N ILE A 68 -12.82 14.55 -12.00
CA ILE A 68 -11.52 15.12 -12.41
C ILE A 68 -10.39 14.16 -12.04
N LYS A 69 -9.63 13.71 -13.06
CA LYS A 69 -8.35 13.01 -12.89
C LYS A 69 -7.51 13.81 -11.91
N ALA A 70 -7.26 13.25 -10.73
CA ALA A 70 -6.40 13.83 -9.71
C ALA A 70 -4.95 13.85 -10.21
N HIS A 71 -4.64 14.78 -11.11
CA HIS A 71 -3.29 15.07 -11.57
C HIS A 71 -2.66 16.09 -10.61
N ALA A 72 -2.03 15.57 -9.55
CA ALA A 72 -0.96 16.17 -8.76
C ALA A 72 -0.70 15.24 -7.54
N ALA A 73 -0.03 14.11 -7.76
CA ALA A 73 1.42 14.00 -7.54
C ALA A 73 1.86 14.00 -6.05
N ASP A 74 1.17 13.23 -5.20
CA ASP A 74 1.75 12.72 -3.93
C ASP A 74 2.10 11.22 -4.00
N ASP A 75 1.84 10.60 -5.16
CA ASP A 75 2.20 9.20 -5.44
C ASP A 75 3.71 8.94 -5.44
N ASP A 76 4.51 10.00 -5.36
CA ASP A 76 5.98 10.01 -5.34
C ASP A 76 6.54 10.84 -4.16
N SER A 77 5.73 11.09 -3.14
CA SER A 77 6.23 11.72 -1.91
C SER A 77 7.26 10.80 -1.23
N SER A 78 8.24 11.39 -0.55
CA SER A 78 9.25 10.63 0.20
C SER A 78 8.60 9.63 1.18
N VAL A 79 7.44 10.01 1.74
CA VAL A 79 6.64 9.17 2.64
C VAL A 79 6.14 7.88 1.96
N VAL A 80 5.67 7.97 0.71
CA VAL A 80 5.21 6.79 -0.05
C VAL A 80 6.41 5.91 -0.43
N GLN A 81 7.53 6.51 -0.84
CA GLN A 81 8.75 5.78 -1.19
C GLN A 81 9.35 5.04 0.03
N GLU A 82 9.43 5.71 1.18
CA GLU A 82 9.89 5.12 2.44
C GLU A 82 9.00 3.95 2.87
N GLU A 83 7.68 4.08 2.71
CA GLU A 83 6.76 3.00 3.05
C GLU A 83 6.86 1.82 2.08
N VAL A 84 7.03 2.05 0.77
CA VAL A 84 7.34 0.98 -0.20
C VAL A 84 8.62 0.26 0.19
N GLN A 85 9.68 1.00 0.51
CA GLN A 85 10.95 0.42 0.96
C GLN A 85 10.76 -0.40 2.24
N ARG A 86 10.00 0.10 3.22
CA ARG A 86 9.69 -0.64 4.46
C ARG A 86 8.93 -1.94 4.17
N ILE A 87 7.96 -1.90 3.27
CA ILE A 87 7.20 -3.09 2.85
C ILE A 87 8.14 -4.09 2.17
N GLN A 88 8.89 -3.67 1.16
CA GLN A 88 9.84 -4.54 0.45
C GLN A 88 10.89 -5.14 1.38
N GLN A 89 11.41 -4.33 2.31
CA GLN A 89 12.32 -4.82 3.34
C GLN A 89 11.66 -5.84 4.25
N ALA A 90 10.40 -5.67 4.65
CA ALA A 90 9.71 -6.71 5.40
C ALA A 90 9.62 -8.01 4.58
N PHE A 91 9.24 -7.94 3.30
CA PHE A 91 9.17 -9.12 2.44
C PHE A 91 10.51 -9.84 2.24
N SER A 92 11.62 -9.11 2.18
CA SER A 92 12.96 -9.68 2.07
C SER A 92 13.57 -10.11 3.39
N LYS A 93 13.21 -9.45 4.50
CA LYS A 93 13.80 -9.64 5.82
C LYS A 93 12.99 -10.47 6.80
N ILE A 94 11.76 -10.92 6.51
CA ILE A 94 11.01 -11.78 7.46
C ILE A 94 11.95 -12.91 7.91
N LEU A 95 12.62 -12.83 9.09
CA LEU A 95 12.20 -12.74 10.50
C LEU A 95 11.71 -14.09 10.96
#